data_AF-A0A2D4GNS2-F1
#
_entry.id   AF-A0A2D4GNS2-F1
#
_cell.length_a   1.000
_cell.length_b   1.000
_cell.length_c   1.000
_cell.angle_alpha   90.00
_cell.angle_beta   90.00
_cell.angle_gamma   90.00
#
_symmetry.space_group_name_H-M   'P 1'
#
loop_
_entity.id
_entity.type
_entity.pdbx_description
1 polymer ?
#
loop_
_entity_poly.entity_id
_entity_poly.type
_entity_poly.pdbx_seq_one_letter_code
_entity_poly.pdbx_strand_id
1 'polypeptide(L)'
;TTLRKQSVSQIKEAILTAIELRTKFPNTVAGFDLVGWEDGGHSLWELRKALLLPETKGIKLPYFFHAGETDWEGTSIDNNLLDAVLLNTVRIGHGFALAKHSEARRLALKQNIAI
;
A
#
# COMPACT_ATOMS: atom_id res chain seq x y z
N THR A 1 4.18 -8.27 6.28
CA THR A 1 4.20 -6.80 6.30
C THR A 1 5.61 -6.34 6.60
N THR A 2 5.90 -5.04 6.50
CA THR A 2 7.13 -4.45 7.06
C THR A 2 6.90 -3.01 7.50
N LEU A 3 7.84 -2.42 8.26
CA LEU A 3 7.73 -1.04 8.75
C LEU A 3 8.00 -0.04 7.63
N ARG A 4 7.09 0.90 7.42
CA ARG A 4 7.19 1.94 6.38
C ARG A 4 8.34 2.94 6.55
N LYS A 5 8.97 2.99 7.72
CA LYS A 5 10.17 3.81 7.99
C LYS A 5 11.47 3.20 7.46
N GLN A 6 11.42 1.97 6.95
CA GLN A 6 12.59 1.29 6.41
C GLN A 6 13.03 1.91 5.07
N SER A 7 14.32 1.76 4.76
CA SER A 7 14.87 2.21 3.49
C SER A 7 14.25 1.47 2.30
N VAL A 8 14.29 2.08 1.11
CA VAL A 8 13.79 1.46 -0.13
C VAL A 8 14.42 0.09 -0.40
N SER A 9 15.68 -0.14 -0.03
CA SER A 9 16.34 -1.45 -0.20
C SER A 9 15.71 -2.51 0.69
N GLN A 10 15.48 -2.19 1.97
CA GLN A 10 14.85 -3.10 2.92
C GLN A 10 13.39 -3.40 2.53
N ILE A 11 12.66 -2.41 2.01
CA ILE A 11 11.30 -2.64 1.47
C ILE A 11 11.35 -3.57 0.25
N LYS A 12 12.33 -3.40 -0.65
CA LYS A 12 12.50 -4.32 -1.79
C LYS A 12 12.75 -5.76 -1.33
N GLU A 13 13.63 -5.95 -0.35
CA GLU A 13 13.88 -7.26 0.24
C GLU A 13 12.60 -7.86 0.83
N ALA A 14 11.85 -7.09 1.60
CA ALA A 14 10.57 -7.53 2.19
C ALA A 14 9.53 -7.92 1.12
N ILE A 15 9.47 -7.20 -0.01
CA ILE A 15 8.60 -7.54 -1.14
C ILE A 15 9.02 -8.84 -1.80
N LEU A 16 10.32 -9.05 -2.01
CA LEU A 16 10.84 -10.30 -2.56
C LEU A 16 10.51 -11.49 -1.65
N THR A 17 10.68 -11.32 -0.33
CA THR A 17 10.27 -12.32 0.65
C THR A 17 8.76 -12.57 0.60
N ALA A 18 7.93 -11.53 0.45
CA ALA A 18 6.48 -11.70 0.35
C ALA A 18 6.06 -12.47 -0.90
N ILE A 19 6.73 -12.24 -2.04
CA ILE A 19 6.55 -13.03 -3.27
C ILE A 19 6.89 -14.50 -3.02
N GLU A 20 8.05 -14.77 -2.41
CA GLU A 20 8.49 -16.14 -2.12
C GLU A 20 7.52 -16.86 -1.17
N LEU A 21 7.14 -16.21 -0.07
CA LEU A 21 6.20 -16.76 0.91
C LEU A 21 4.83 -17.04 0.30
N ARG A 22 4.31 -16.12 -0.53
CA ARG A 22 3.04 -16.34 -1.25
C ARG A 22 3.14 -17.50 -2.22
N THR A 23 4.27 -17.66 -2.91
CA THR A 23 4.50 -18.78 -3.83
C THR A 23 4.54 -20.11 -3.08
N LYS A 24 5.18 -20.14 -1.91
CA LYS A 24 5.31 -21.35 -1.08
C LYS A 24 4.03 -21.70 -0.32
N PHE A 25 3.26 -20.70 0.11
CA PHE A 25 2.08 -20.86 0.96
C PHE A 25 0.86 -20.07 0.42
N PRO A 26 0.37 -20.40 -0.79
CA PRO A 26 -0.64 -19.59 -1.48
C PRO A 26 -2.00 -19.53 -0.78
N ASN A 27 -2.33 -20.54 0.03
CA ASN A 27 -3.58 -20.60 0.80
C ASN A 27 -3.48 -19.95 2.18
N THR A 28 -2.29 -19.48 2.57
CA THR A 28 -2.02 -18.88 3.89
C THR A 28 -1.62 -17.41 3.76
N VAL A 29 -0.80 -17.07 2.76
CA VAL A 29 -0.25 -15.71 2.61
C VAL A 29 -1.08 -14.92 1.62
N ALA A 30 -1.94 -14.04 2.15
CA ALA A 30 -2.86 -13.24 1.35
C ALA A 30 -2.19 -12.14 0.51
N GLY A 31 -1.01 -11.62 0.90
CA GLY A 31 -0.33 -10.53 0.21
C GLY A 31 0.64 -9.77 1.11
N PHE A 32 0.83 -8.47 0.81
CA PHE A 32 1.78 -7.60 1.49
C PHE A 32 1.15 -6.27 1.92
N ASP A 33 1.74 -5.66 2.95
CA ASP A 33 1.31 -4.37 3.50
C ASP A 33 2.49 -3.68 4.22
N LEU A 34 2.42 -2.35 4.30
CA LEU A 34 3.31 -1.45 5.00
C LEU A 34 2.62 -0.92 6.26
N VAL A 35 3.25 -1.11 7.42
CA VAL A 35 2.69 -0.72 8.72
C VAL A 35 3.57 0.28 9.46
N GLY A 36 3.07 0.82 10.57
CA GLY A 36 3.75 1.79 11.42
C GLY A 36 3.22 3.22 11.24
N TRP A 37 3.74 4.15 12.04
CA TRP A 37 3.26 5.54 12.09
C TRP A 37 3.31 6.20 10.69
N GLU A 38 2.14 6.43 10.12
CA GLU A 38 1.97 6.95 8.75
C GLU A 38 2.51 8.38 8.63
N ASP A 39 2.26 9.25 9.62
CA ASP A 39 2.71 10.65 9.54
C ASP A 39 4.24 10.81 9.56
N GLY A 40 4.94 9.93 10.28
CA GLY A 40 6.39 9.99 10.46
C GLY A 40 7.18 9.02 9.59
N GLY A 41 6.51 8.33 8.66
CA GLY A 41 7.10 7.30 7.81
C GLY A 41 7.21 7.71 6.34
N HIS A 42 7.65 6.79 5.48
CA HIS A 42 7.61 7.04 4.04
C HIS A 42 6.19 6.86 3.49
N SER A 43 5.83 7.74 2.55
CA SER A 43 4.66 7.59 1.68
C SER A 43 4.82 6.42 0.72
N LEU A 44 3.70 5.93 0.18
CA LEU A 44 3.70 4.90 -0.87
C LEU A 44 4.44 5.40 -2.11
N TRP A 45 4.26 6.68 -2.47
CA TRP A 45 5.00 7.32 -3.56
C TRP A 45 6.52 7.26 -3.38
N GLU A 46 7.05 7.57 -2.20
CA GLU A 46 8.49 7.47 -1.92
C GLU A 46 9.01 6.04 -2.10
N LEU A 47 8.19 5.05 -1.74
CA LEU A 47 8.51 3.63 -1.83
C LEU A 47 8.16 3.00 -3.19
N ARG A 48 7.65 3.77 -4.18
CA ARG A 48 7.17 3.26 -5.48
C ARG A 48 8.15 2.36 -6.22
N LYS A 49 9.46 2.65 -6.13
CA LYS A 49 10.49 1.82 -6.79
C LYS A 49 10.56 0.41 -6.22
N ALA A 50 10.19 0.22 -4.96
CA ALA A 50 10.06 -1.09 -4.35
C ALA A 50 8.70 -1.70 -4.67
N LEU A 51 7.62 -0.93 -4.48
CA LEU A 51 6.24 -1.40 -4.64
C LEU A 51 5.89 -1.85 -6.07
N LEU A 52 6.52 -1.26 -7.09
CA LEU A 52 6.35 -1.65 -8.50
C LEU A 52 7.22 -2.85 -8.92
N LEU A 53 8.13 -3.33 -8.06
CA LEU A 53 9.03 -4.44 -8.38
C LEU A 53 8.29 -5.72 -8.83
N PRO A 54 7.20 -6.16 -8.16
CA PRO A 54 6.46 -7.35 -8.61
C PRO A 54 5.95 -7.20 -10.05
N GLU A 55 5.39 -6.04 -10.40
CA GLU A 55 4.87 -5.77 -11.74
C GLU A 55 5.98 -5.78 -12.80
N THR A 56 7.14 -5.18 -12.51
CA THR A 56 8.30 -5.24 -13.42
C THR A 56 8.82 -6.66 -13.67
N LYS A 57 8.46 -7.61 -12.80
CA LYS A 57 8.79 -9.04 -12.94
C LYS A 57 7.64 -9.88 -13.48
N GLY A 58 6.49 -9.27 -13.83
CA GLY A 58 5.29 -9.99 -14.26
C GLY A 58 4.61 -10.78 -13.14
N ILE A 59 4.86 -10.44 -11.87
CA ILE A 59 4.32 -11.14 -10.70
C ILE A 59 3.21 -10.31 -10.07
N LYS A 60 2.02 -10.90 -9.92
CA LYS A 60 0.91 -10.26 -9.21
C LYS A 60 1.04 -10.51 -7.70
N LEU A 61 1.51 -9.49 -6.97
CA LEU A 61 1.48 -9.45 -5.50
C LEU A 61 0.33 -8.56 -5.03
N PRO A 62 -0.72 -9.10 -4.39
CA PRO A 62 -1.77 -8.29 -3.80
C PRO A 62 -1.28 -7.46 -2.63
N TYR A 63 -1.71 -6.21 -2.60
CA TYR A 63 -1.45 -5.28 -1.51
C TYR A 63 -2.70 -5.05 -0.64
N PHE A 64 -2.48 -4.72 0.62
CA PHE A 64 -3.51 -4.41 1.61
C PHE A 64 -3.09 -3.17 2.43
N PHE A 65 -2.77 -2.09 1.73
CA PHE A 65 -2.08 -0.94 2.34
C PHE A 65 -2.89 -0.27 3.45
N HIS A 66 -2.24 0.00 4.57
CA HIS A 66 -2.64 1.12 5.43
C HIS A 66 -2.45 2.43 4.66
N ALA A 67 -3.50 3.27 4.61
CA ALA A 67 -3.42 4.56 3.95
C ALA A 67 -4.43 5.56 4.51
N GLY A 68 -3.98 6.80 4.67
CA GLY A 68 -4.80 7.92 5.11
C GLY A 68 -5.19 7.87 6.59
N GLU A 69 -4.44 7.17 7.44
CA GLU A 69 -4.54 7.23 8.91
C GLU A 69 -3.88 8.53 9.42
N THR A 70 -4.49 9.66 9.09
CA THR A 70 -3.95 10.99 9.40
C THR A 70 -5.01 12.06 9.51
N ASP A 71 -4.79 13.02 10.41
CA ASP A 71 -5.60 14.23 10.51
C ASP A 71 -5.25 15.26 9.44
N TRP A 72 -4.06 15.19 8.86
CA TRP A 72 -3.59 16.12 7.84
C TRP A 72 -4.41 16.02 6.54
N GLU A 73 -4.40 17.10 5.77
CA GLU A 73 -5.12 17.22 4.49
C GLU A 73 -4.24 17.93 3.45
N GLY A 74 -4.22 17.41 2.23
CA GLY A 74 -3.45 17.97 1.11
C GLY A 74 -1.95 17.69 1.21
N THR A 75 -1.54 16.68 1.98
CA THR A 75 -0.14 16.31 2.20
C THR A 75 0.23 15.03 1.45
N SER A 76 1.51 14.65 1.47
CA SER A 76 1.94 13.35 0.93
C SER A 76 1.35 12.15 1.69
N ILE A 77 0.76 12.38 2.86
CA ILE A 77 0.37 11.32 3.79
C ILE A 77 -1.04 10.83 3.47
N ASP A 78 -2.00 11.75 3.41
CA ASP A 78 -3.37 11.46 2.97
C ASP A 78 -3.44 11.13 1.46
N ASN A 79 -2.47 11.60 0.66
CA ASN A 79 -2.31 11.17 -0.73
C ASN A 79 -1.97 9.66 -0.90
N ASN A 80 -1.53 8.98 0.17
CA ASN A 80 -1.38 7.51 0.14
C ASN A 80 -2.70 6.81 -0.23
N LEU A 81 -3.86 7.42 0.02
CA LEU A 81 -5.14 6.88 -0.40
C LEU A 81 -5.23 6.71 -1.91
N LEU A 82 -4.80 7.73 -2.66
CA LEU A 82 -4.80 7.69 -4.12
C LEU A 82 -3.76 6.68 -4.62
N ASP A 83 -2.54 6.71 -4.06
CA ASP A 83 -1.48 5.77 -4.43
C ASP A 83 -1.87 4.32 -4.16
N ALA A 84 -2.55 4.03 -3.04
CA ALA A 84 -3.01 2.69 -2.72
C ALA A 84 -4.02 2.17 -3.75
N VAL A 85 -4.95 3.02 -4.19
CA VAL A 85 -5.91 2.69 -5.26
C VAL A 85 -5.19 2.49 -6.59
N LEU A 86 -4.24 3.35 -6.95
CA LEU A 86 -3.47 3.24 -8.19
C LEU A 86 -2.57 2.00 -8.22
N LEU A 87 -2.08 1.55 -7.07
CA LEU A 87 -1.35 0.30 -6.90
C LEU A 87 -2.25 -0.95 -6.82
N ASN A 88 -3.55 -0.79 -7.12
CA ASN A 88 -4.54 -1.87 -7.12
C ASN A 88 -4.61 -2.62 -5.78
N THR A 89 -4.58 -1.89 -4.66
CA THR A 89 -4.76 -2.51 -3.34
C THR A 89 -6.10 -3.25 -3.28
N VAL A 90 -6.11 -4.40 -2.61
CA VAL A 90 -7.32 -5.21 -2.45
C VAL A 90 -8.27 -4.54 -1.46
N ARG A 91 -7.72 -3.98 -0.38
CA ARG A 91 -8.42 -3.21 0.65
C ARG A 91 -7.50 -2.06 1.12
N ILE A 92 -8.08 -1.04 1.73
CA ILE A 92 -7.35 0.05 2.38
C ILE A 92 -7.53 -0.10 3.89
N GLY A 93 -6.45 -0.12 4.66
CA GLY A 93 -6.53 -0.03 6.12
C GLY A 93 -6.82 1.40 6.55
N HIS A 94 -7.74 1.56 7.52
CA HIS A 94 -8.24 2.82 8.10
C HIS A 94 -9.03 3.70 7.13
N GLY A 95 -8.37 4.25 6.10
CA GLY A 95 -8.97 5.21 5.17
C GLY A 95 -9.57 6.44 5.84
N PHE A 96 -9.02 6.89 6.98
CA PHE A 96 -9.61 7.94 7.80
C PHE A 96 -9.77 9.27 7.04
N ALA A 97 -8.75 9.65 6.26
CA ALA A 97 -8.80 10.86 5.44
C ALA A 97 -9.64 10.74 4.14
N LEU A 98 -10.25 9.58 3.84
CA LEU A 98 -10.91 9.34 2.55
C LEU A 98 -12.08 10.29 2.27
N ALA A 99 -12.78 10.74 3.30
CA ALA A 99 -13.87 11.71 3.16
C ALA A 99 -13.40 13.06 2.58
N LYS A 100 -12.12 13.39 2.73
CA LYS A 100 -11.48 14.62 2.23
C LYS A 100 -11.02 14.47 0.76
N HIS A 101 -11.03 13.26 0.20
CA HIS A 101 -10.50 12.94 -1.14
C HIS A 101 -11.59 12.39 -2.08
N SER A 102 -12.34 13.29 -2.74
CA SER A 102 -13.47 12.92 -3.60
C SER A 102 -13.09 11.94 -4.72
N GLU A 103 -11.95 12.13 -5.37
CA GLU A 103 -11.49 11.25 -6.46
C GLU A 103 -10.99 9.89 -5.96
N ALA A 104 -10.21 9.85 -4.87
CA ALA A 104 -9.77 8.57 -4.28
C ALA A 104 -10.99 7.76 -3.82
N ARG A 105 -11.97 8.41 -3.19
CA ARG A 105 -13.25 7.79 -2.80
C ARG A 105 -14.03 7.27 -4.00
N ARG A 106 -14.16 8.06 -5.07
CA ARG A 106 -14.87 7.67 -6.30
C ARG A 106 -14.21 6.46 -6.94
N LEU A 107 -12.87 6.43 -7.02
CA LEU A 107 -12.13 5.32 -7.60
C LEU A 107 -12.22 4.05 -6.73
N ALA A 108 -12.08 4.17 -5.40
CA ALA A 108 -12.23 3.04 -4.49
C ALA A 108 -13.63 2.39 -4.61
N LEU A 109 -14.69 3.21 -4.65
CA LEU A 109 -16.06 2.72 -4.88
C LEU A 109 -16.21 2.04 -6.24
N LYS A 110 -15.71 2.66 -7.31
CA LYS A 110 -15.78 2.09 -8.67
C LYS A 110 -15.05 0.75 -8.77
N GLN A 111 -13.94 0.59 -8.04
CA GLN A 111 -13.12 -0.62 -8.03
C GLN A 111 -13.55 -1.63 -6.94
N ASN A 112 -14.60 -1.32 -6.17
CA ASN A 112 -15.07 -2.13 -5.05
C ASN A 112 -13.98 -2.44 -4.00
N ILE A 113 -13.15 -1.43 -3.70
CA ILE A 113 -12.10 -1.50 -2.68
C ILE A 113 -12.73 -1.11 -1.34
N ALA A 114 -12.75 -2.05 -0.41
CA ALA A 114 -13.22 -1.80 0.96
C ALA A 114 -12.19 -1.04 1.79
N ILE A 115 -12.71 -0.25 2.73
CA ILE A 115 -11.97 0.44 3.80
C ILE A 115 -12.22 -0.30 5.11
#